data_AF-A0A0K6GPC4-F1
#
_entry.id   AF-A0A0K6GPC4-F1
#
_cell.length_a   1.000
_cell.length_b   1.000
_cell.length_c   1.000
_cell.angle_alpha   90.00
_cell.angle_beta   90.00
_cell.angle_gamma   90.00
#
_symmetry.space_group_name_H-M   'P 1'
#
loop_
_entity.id
_entity.type
_entity.pdbx_description
1 polymer ?
#
loop_
_entity_poly.entity_id
_entity_poly.type
_entity_poly.pdbx_seq_one_letter_code
_entity_poly.pdbx_strand_id
1 'polypeptide(L)'
;MNRTSISFDIRKENWNNRFLFPDIIYIDTCAIIDIFMQREHGSLTEQYIHELINRDGMITWSQHTVNEIIQFVHVDTYSKIAKKKNIKGNKTWKIAENIVSDEESRKAAEITMNKVYRIIEYLEQFGMKTDVDIAAPQCVETLTTELYLRYGGNQYDARHVAIANISGVNNILTQDGGYLRYPSLNIFGASKELVSNYNMNQSPNPYLDLTRSILHKEFREELDRENAK
;
A
#
# COMPACT_ATOMS: atom_id res chain seq x y z
N MET A 1 -20.43 12.22 1.41
CA MET A 1 -19.30 12.68 0.59
C MET A 1 -19.17 11.74 -0.59
N ASN A 2 -19.09 12.26 -1.81
CA ASN A 2 -18.97 11.43 -3.01
C ASN A 2 -17.62 10.69 -3.00
N ARG A 3 -17.64 9.38 -3.25
CA ARG A 3 -16.44 8.61 -3.60
C ARG A 3 -15.87 9.24 -4.87
N THR A 4 -14.67 9.79 -4.79
CA THR A 4 -14.03 10.49 -5.92
C THR A 4 -12.92 9.67 -6.56
N SER A 5 -12.40 8.66 -5.87
CA SER A 5 -11.53 7.66 -6.47
C SER A 5 -12.31 6.73 -7.38
N ILE A 6 -11.66 6.30 -8.45
CA ILE A 6 -12.20 5.36 -9.43
C ILE A 6 -11.39 4.08 -9.41
N SER A 7 -11.99 2.98 -9.84
CA SER A 7 -11.34 1.67 -9.88
C SER A 7 -10.99 1.25 -11.30
N PHE A 8 -10.01 0.36 -11.44
CA PHE A 8 -9.62 -0.26 -12.69
C PHE A 8 -9.47 -1.76 -12.43
N ASP A 9 -10.27 -2.57 -13.13
CA ASP A 9 -10.23 -4.02 -13.02
C ASP A 9 -9.06 -4.59 -13.82
N ILE A 10 -8.07 -5.15 -13.11
CA ILE A 10 -6.83 -5.68 -13.72
C ILE A 10 -7.00 -7.06 -14.38
N ARG A 11 -8.20 -7.65 -14.38
CA ARG A 11 -8.45 -8.91 -15.07
C ARG A 11 -8.17 -8.82 -16.57
N LYS A 12 -7.72 -9.94 -17.14
CA LYS A 12 -7.19 -10.01 -18.52
C LYS A 12 -8.17 -9.57 -19.59
N GLU A 13 -9.46 -9.82 -19.39
CA GLU A 13 -10.53 -9.37 -20.29
C GLU A 13 -10.53 -7.85 -20.50
N ASN A 14 -9.98 -7.07 -19.56
CA ASN A 14 -9.95 -5.62 -19.62
C ASN A 14 -8.63 -5.02 -20.15
N TRP A 15 -7.63 -5.85 -20.52
CA TRP A 15 -6.29 -5.37 -20.91
C TRP A 15 -6.22 -4.56 -22.21
N ASN A 16 -7.32 -4.52 -22.96
CA ASN A 16 -7.50 -3.64 -24.12
C ASN A 16 -7.89 -2.20 -23.71
N ASN A 17 -8.20 -1.95 -22.43
CA ASN A 17 -8.46 -0.61 -21.94
C ASN A 17 -7.13 0.18 -21.88
N ARG A 18 -7.06 1.25 -22.65
CA ARG A 18 -5.87 2.12 -22.75
C ARG A 18 -5.43 2.76 -21.43
N PHE A 19 -6.31 2.83 -20.44
CA PHE A 19 -6.05 3.43 -19.14
C PHE A 19 -5.66 2.42 -18.07
N LEU A 20 -5.65 1.11 -18.41
CA LEU A 20 -5.37 0.06 -17.44
C LEU A 20 -3.89 -0.05 -17.09
N PHE A 21 -2.98 0.48 -17.90
CA PHE A 21 -1.53 0.39 -17.69
C PHE A 21 -0.93 1.80 -17.64
N PRO A 22 -0.86 2.42 -16.44
CA PRO A 22 -0.25 3.74 -16.27
C PRO A 22 1.29 3.66 -16.27
N ASP A 23 1.96 4.78 -16.53
CA ASP A 23 3.44 4.84 -16.51
C ASP A 23 4.02 4.52 -15.12
N ILE A 24 3.35 4.96 -14.05
CA ILE A 24 3.79 4.76 -12.67
C ILE A 24 2.60 4.36 -11.81
N ILE A 25 2.77 3.31 -11.01
CA ILE A 25 1.79 2.85 -10.03
C ILE A 25 2.44 2.58 -8.67
N TYR A 26 1.86 3.11 -7.60
CA TYR A 26 2.28 2.80 -6.23
C TYR A 26 1.65 1.48 -5.80
N ILE A 27 2.45 0.51 -5.37
CA ILE A 27 1.96 -0.80 -4.96
C ILE A 27 1.77 -0.87 -3.43
N ASP A 28 0.57 -1.26 -3.03
CA ASP A 28 0.19 -1.51 -1.66
C ASP A 28 0.72 -2.86 -1.15
N THR A 29 0.94 -2.98 0.15
CA THR A 29 1.49 -4.18 0.79
C THR A 29 0.61 -5.41 0.59
N CYS A 30 -0.72 -5.25 0.57
CA CYS A 30 -1.62 -6.39 0.38
C CYS A 30 -1.45 -7.06 -1.00
N ALA A 31 -1.22 -6.27 -2.06
CA ALA A 31 -0.97 -6.77 -3.40
C ALA A 31 0.34 -7.56 -3.48
N ILE A 32 1.39 -7.07 -2.81
CA ILE A 32 2.68 -7.77 -2.69
C ILE A 32 2.50 -9.09 -1.93
N ILE A 33 1.85 -9.05 -0.77
CA ILE A 33 1.62 -10.25 0.06
C ILE A 33 0.83 -11.29 -0.72
N ASP A 34 -0.15 -10.89 -1.53
CA ASP A 34 -0.94 -11.82 -2.33
C ASP A 34 -0.09 -12.60 -3.32
N ILE A 35 0.89 -11.96 -3.96
CA ILE A 35 1.86 -12.62 -4.85
C ILE A 35 2.67 -13.66 -4.07
N PHE A 36 3.34 -13.23 -2.99
CA PHE A 36 4.29 -14.09 -2.28
C PHE A 36 3.65 -15.19 -1.43
N MET A 37 2.42 -14.97 -0.97
CA MET A 37 1.66 -15.96 -0.21
C MET A 37 0.73 -16.78 -1.10
N GLN A 38 0.76 -16.56 -2.43
CA GLN A 38 -0.08 -17.25 -3.41
C GLN A 38 -1.56 -17.21 -3.03
N ARG A 39 -2.04 -16.02 -2.62
CA ARG A 39 -3.44 -15.79 -2.30
C ARG A 39 -4.27 -15.62 -3.58
N GLU A 40 -5.57 -15.46 -3.41
CA GLU A 40 -6.58 -15.46 -4.49
C GLU A 40 -6.18 -14.61 -5.70
N HIS A 41 -5.61 -13.41 -5.50
CA HIS A 41 -5.28 -12.49 -6.58
C HIS A 41 -3.77 -12.42 -6.89
N GLY A 42 -2.93 -13.23 -6.26
CA GLY A 42 -1.47 -13.16 -6.38
C GLY A 42 -0.99 -13.33 -7.82
N SER A 43 -1.39 -14.43 -8.47
CA SER A 43 -0.95 -14.72 -9.84
C SER A 43 -1.45 -13.68 -10.86
N LEU A 44 -2.67 -13.15 -10.67
CA LEU A 44 -3.20 -12.12 -11.55
C LEU A 44 -2.46 -10.78 -11.36
N THR A 45 -2.18 -10.40 -10.11
CA THR A 45 -1.45 -9.18 -9.77
C THR A 45 -0.03 -9.23 -10.34
N GLU A 46 0.65 -10.36 -10.20
CA GLU A 46 1.97 -10.59 -10.77
C GLU A 46 1.97 -10.47 -12.31
N GLN A 47 1.01 -11.11 -12.98
CA GLN A 47 0.86 -11.02 -14.45
C GLN A 47 0.57 -9.59 -14.91
N TYR A 48 -0.22 -8.84 -14.14
CA TYR A 48 -0.49 -7.44 -14.43
C TYR A 48 0.78 -6.58 -14.31
N ILE A 49 1.61 -6.81 -13.27
CA ILE A 49 2.89 -6.09 -13.11
C ILE A 49 3.83 -6.41 -14.29
N HIS A 50 3.93 -7.67 -14.71
CA HIS A 50 4.73 -8.03 -15.89
C HIS A 50 4.25 -7.31 -17.16
N GLU A 51 2.94 -7.25 -17.39
CA GLU A 51 2.38 -6.55 -18.55
C GLU A 51 2.58 -5.03 -18.44
N LEU A 52 2.52 -4.45 -17.24
CA LEU A 52 2.84 -3.05 -16.98
C LEU A 52 4.27 -2.73 -17.44
N ILE A 53 5.25 -3.57 -17.06
CA ILE A 53 6.65 -3.38 -17.46
C ILE A 53 6.85 -3.58 -18.96
N ASN A 54 6.16 -4.55 -19.56
CA ASN A 54 6.20 -4.75 -21.02
C ASN A 54 5.67 -3.54 -21.81
N ARG A 55 4.94 -2.65 -21.14
CA ARG A 55 4.39 -1.39 -21.68
C ARG A 55 5.14 -0.17 -21.15
N ASP A 56 6.39 -0.34 -20.73
CA ASP A 56 7.27 0.72 -20.24
C ASP A 56 6.79 1.42 -18.95
N GLY A 57 5.80 0.85 -18.24
CA GLY A 57 5.39 1.31 -16.92
C GLY A 57 6.29 0.76 -15.82
N MET A 58 6.11 1.23 -14.58
CA MET A 58 6.83 0.73 -13.41
C MET A 58 6.01 0.78 -12.12
N ILE A 59 6.40 -0.04 -11.15
CA ILE A 59 5.86 0.02 -9.79
C ILE A 59 6.74 0.89 -8.88
N THR A 60 6.14 1.49 -7.85
CA THR A 60 6.87 2.10 -6.75
C THR A 60 6.30 1.70 -5.40
N TRP A 61 7.14 1.60 -4.38
CA TRP A 61 6.77 1.26 -3.00
C TRP A 61 7.59 2.11 -2.03
N SER A 62 7.27 2.12 -0.74
CA SER A 62 7.98 2.95 0.24
C SER A 62 8.56 2.18 1.40
N GLN A 63 9.27 2.87 2.31
CA GLN A 63 9.73 2.24 3.55
C GLN A 63 8.55 1.75 4.41
N HIS A 64 7.41 2.45 4.38
CA HIS A 64 6.18 2.00 5.01
C HIS A 64 5.72 0.62 4.51
N THR A 65 5.71 0.41 3.18
CA THR A 65 5.45 -0.91 2.58
C THR A 65 6.42 -1.98 3.10
N VAL A 66 7.72 -1.66 3.18
CA VAL A 66 8.74 -2.58 3.70
C VAL A 66 8.47 -2.95 5.17
N ASN A 67 8.08 -1.97 6.00
CA ASN A 67 7.78 -2.19 7.42
C ASN A 67 6.57 -3.13 7.60
N GLU A 68 5.54 -2.97 6.77
CA GLU A 68 4.37 -3.85 6.81
C GLU A 68 4.70 -5.26 6.33
N ILE A 69 5.56 -5.40 5.31
CA ILE A 69 6.08 -6.71 4.88
C ILE A 69 6.86 -7.37 6.03
N ILE A 70 7.74 -6.65 6.72
CA ILE A 70 8.46 -7.14 7.89
C ILE A 70 7.48 -7.66 8.94
N GLN A 71 6.49 -6.83 9.31
CA GLN A 71 5.50 -7.20 10.32
C GLN A 71 4.71 -8.45 9.90
N PHE A 72 4.28 -8.52 8.64
CA PHE A 72 3.54 -9.67 8.12
C PHE A 72 4.37 -10.95 8.17
N VAL A 73 5.61 -10.92 7.68
CA VAL A 73 6.50 -12.07 7.65
C VAL A 73 6.91 -12.51 9.07
N HIS A 74 7.11 -11.56 9.98
CA HIS A 74 7.37 -11.82 11.39
C HIS A 74 6.20 -12.59 12.02
N VAL A 75 4.97 -12.10 11.82
CA VAL A 75 3.76 -12.75 12.31
C VAL A 75 3.61 -14.15 11.71
N ASP A 76 3.79 -14.33 10.40
CA ASP A 76 3.75 -15.65 9.74
C ASP A 76 4.79 -16.62 10.33
N THR A 77 6.02 -16.15 10.55
CA THR A 77 7.12 -16.95 11.08
C THR A 77 6.79 -17.44 12.50
N TYR A 78 6.31 -16.54 13.37
CA TYR A 78 5.91 -16.91 14.72
C TYR A 78 4.62 -17.74 14.77
N SER A 79 3.67 -17.53 13.85
CA SER A 79 2.51 -18.42 13.70
C SER A 79 2.94 -19.85 13.34
N LYS A 80 3.95 -20.03 12.49
CA LYS A 80 4.52 -21.34 12.15
C LYS A 80 5.22 -21.99 13.34
N ILE A 81 5.96 -21.22 14.14
CA ILE A 81 6.55 -21.71 15.40
C ILE A 81 5.45 -22.13 16.38
N ALA A 82 4.43 -21.30 16.55
CA ALA A 82 3.29 -21.59 17.42
C ALA A 82 2.61 -22.91 17.05
N LYS A 83 2.39 -23.14 15.75
CA LYS A 83 1.84 -24.39 15.22
C LYS A 83 2.74 -25.58 15.53
N LYS A 84 4.06 -25.47 15.31
CA LYS A 84 5.01 -26.55 15.61
C LYS A 84 5.07 -26.92 17.10
N LYS A 85 4.94 -25.92 17.97
CA LYS A 85 4.96 -26.09 19.43
C LYS A 85 3.57 -26.37 20.03
N ASN A 86 2.53 -26.51 19.21
CA ASN A 86 1.13 -26.68 19.63
C ASN A 86 0.64 -25.60 20.63
N ILE A 87 1.10 -24.36 20.46
CA ILE A 87 0.69 -23.23 21.29
C ILE A 87 -0.76 -22.88 20.97
N LYS A 88 -1.60 -22.81 22.00
CA LYS A 88 -3.04 -22.49 21.91
C LYS A 88 -3.30 -21.11 22.53
N GLY A 89 -4.38 -20.47 22.08
CA GLY A 89 -4.84 -19.18 22.62
C GLY A 89 -5.14 -18.16 21.52
N ASN A 90 -5.54 -16.96 21.94
CA ASN A 90 -5.68 -15.83 21.03
C ASN A 90 -4.29 -15.24 20.72
N LYS A 91 -4.05 -14.79 19.49
CA LYS A 91 -2.75 -14.26 19.02
C LYS A 91 -1.58 -15.22 19.31
N THR A 92 -1.71 -16.48 18.89
CA THR A 92 -0.71 -17.54 19.16
C THR A 92 0.72 -17.17 18.73
N TRP A 93 0.90 -16.38 17.68
CA TRP A 93 2.20 -15.86 17.26
C TRP A 93 2.87 -15.01 18.35
N LYS A 94 2.11 -14.19 19.07
CA LYS A 94 2.63 -13.32 20.14
C LYS A 94 3.01 -14.14 21.37
N ILE A 95 2.21 -15.18 21.68
CA ILE A 95 2.56 -16.12 22.74
C ILE A 95 3.86 -16.84 22.38
N ALA A 96 4.00 -17.31 21.14
CA ALA A 96 5.24 -17.94 20.67
C ALA A 96 6.43 -17.00 20.79
N GLU A 97 6.30 -15.75 20.34
CA GLU A 97 7.34 -14.72 20.46
C GLU A 97 7.81 -14.52 21.90
N ASN A 98 6.90 -14.56 22.88
CA ASN A 98 7.23 -14.32 24.27
C ASN A 98 7.86 -15.53 25.00
N ILE A 99 7.75 -16.76 24.46
CA ILE A 99 8.20 -17.99 25.16
C ILE A 99 9.34 -18.73 24.47
N VAL A 100 9.69 -18.34 23.23
CA VAL A 100 10.86 -18.89 22.56
C VAL A 100 12.13 -18.46 23.29
N SER A 101 13.18 -19.29 23.19
CA SER A 101 14.51 -18.90 23.66
C SER A 101 15.11 -17.78 22.81
N ASP A 102 16.11 -17.06 23.33
CA ASP A 102 16.84 -16.02 22.58
C ASP A 102 17.39 -16.53 21.25
N GLU A 103 17.91 -17.75 21.24
CA GLU A 103 18.44 -18.40 20.03
C GLU A 103 17.34 -18.69 18.99
N GLU A 104 16.17 -19.14 19.43
CA GLU A 104 15.01 -19.32 18.54
C GLU A 104 14.47 -17.99 18.03
N SER A 105 14.46 -16.96 18.87
CA SER A 105 14.04 -15.60 18.50
C SER A 105 14.97 -15.02 17.44
N ARG A 106 16.29 -15.15 17.62
CA ARG A 106 17.29 -14.73 16.63
C ARG A 106 17.11 -15.46 15.28
N LYS A 107 16.91 -16.78 15.30
CA LYS A 107 16.62 -17.55 14.08
C LYS A 107 15.32 -17.10 13.41
N ALA A 108 14.29 -16.78 14.17
CA ALA A 108 13.05 -16.25 13.63
C ALA A 108 13.25 -14.89 12.95
N ALA A 109 14.08 -14.01 13.53
CA ALA A 109 14.45 -12.74 12.93
C ALA A 109 15.26 -12.93 11.63
N GLU A 110 16.24 -13.83 11.61
CA GLU A 110 17.01 -14.16 10.40
C GLU A 110 16.12 -14.70 9.27
N ILE A 111 15.20 -15.63 9.59
CA ILE A 111 14.22 -16.15 8.63
C ILE A 111 13.32 -15.04 8.10
N THR A 112 12.89 -14.13 8.99
CA THR A 112 12.05 -13.00 8.63
C THR A 112 12.78 -12.11 7.64
N MET A 113 13.95 -11.61 8.00
CA MET A 113 14.72 -10.69 7.16
C MET A 113 15.14 -11.32 5.82
N ASN A 114 15.54 -12.59 5.81
CA ASN A 114 15.86 -13.28 4.56
C ASN A 114 14.67 -13.35 3.58
N LYS A 115 13.45 -13.54 4.08
CA LYS A 115 12.25 -13.49 3.24
C LYS A 115 11.95 -12.07 2.78
N VAL A 116 12.07 -11.08 3.66
CA VAL A 116 11.87 -9.67 3.30
C VAL A 116 12.84 -9.26 2.20
N TYR A 117 14.13 -9.56 2.33
CA TYR A 117 15.12 -9.23 1.30
C TYR A 117 14.76 -9.85 -0.06
N ARG A 118 14.34 -11.12 -0.10
CA ARG A 118 13.88 -11.75 -1.34
C ARG A 118 12.66 -11.06 -1.95
N ILE A 119 11.74 -10.56 -1.13
CA ILE A 119 10.58 -9.80 -1.60
C ILE A 119 11.07 -8.48 -2.21
N ILE A 120 11.98 -7.77 -1.55
CA ILE A 120 12.50 -6.50 -2.06
C ILE A 120 13.31 -6.69 -3.35
N GLU A 121 14.24 -7.66 -3.39
CA GLU A 121 15.01 -8.02 -4.59
C GLU A 121 14.11 -8.39 -5.77
N TYR A 122 12.93 -8.96 -5.51
CA TYR A 122 11.95 -9.22 -6.54
C TYR A 122 11.27 -7.94 -7.04
N LEU A 123 10.82 -7.06 -6.13
CA LEU A 123 10.19 -5.80 -6.50
C LEU A 123 11.12 -4.87 -7.30
N GLU A 124 12.42 -4.89 -6.98
CA GLU A 124 13.47 -4.15 -7.69
C GLU A 124 13.62 -4.53 -9.17
N GLN A 125 13.06 -5.67 -9.59
CA GLN A 125 13.00 -6.04 -11.01
C GLN A 125 11.94 -5.27 -11.80
N PHE A 126 10.95 -4.67 -11.12
CA PHE A 126 9.79 -4.03 -11.73
C PHE A 126 9.70 -2.52 -11.48
N GLY A 127 10.61 -1.96 -10.68
CA GLY A 127 10.57 -0.54 -10.38
C GLY A 127 11.46 -0.16 -9.22
N MET A 128 11.05 0.85 -8.46
CA MET A 128 11.91 1.45 -7.44
C MET A 128 11.19 1.88 -6.17
N LYS A 129 11.93 1.86 -5.07
CA LYS A 129 11.49 2.40 -3.80
C LYS A 129 11.51 3.94 -3.84
N THR A 130 10.43 4.58 -3.39
CA THR A 130 10.41 6.01 -3.06
C THR A 130 10.95 6.23 -1.65
N ASP A 131 11.76 7.28 -1.48
CA ASP A 131 12.34 7.68 -0.19
C ASP A 131 11.57 8.81 0.50
N VAL A 132 10.38 9.17 0.00
CA VAL A 132 9.59 10.30 0.52
C VAL A 132 9.28 10.19 2.02
N ASP A 133 8.98 9.00 2.52
CA ASP A 133 8.70 8.77 3.94
C ASP A 133 9.93 8.80 4.85
N ILE A 134 11.13 8.78 4.25
CA ILE A 134 12.41 8.97 4.94
C ILE A 134 12.87 10.43 4.82
N ALA A 135 12.72 11.03 3.64
CA ALA A 135 13.20 12.37 3.32
C ALA A 135 12.30 13.49 3.86
N ALA A 136 10.99 13.24 3.94
CA ALA A 136 10.00 14.22 4.40
C ALA A 136 8.98 13.61 5.38
N PRO A 137 9.43 13.01 6.51
CA PRO A 137 8.57 12.24 7.39
C PRO A 137 7.46 13.10 8.02
N GLN A 138 7.71 14.38 8.33
CA GLN A 138 6.68 15.28 8.86
C GLN A 138 5.57 15.56 7.84
N CYS A 139 5.93 15.78 6.57
CA CYS A 139 4.95 16.02 5.51
C CYS A 139 4.03 14.80 5.31
N VAL A 140 4.63 13.61 5.29
CA VAL A 140 3.89 12.34 5.24
C VAL A 140 2.96 12.19 6.45
N GLU A 141 3.44 12.46 7.67
CA GLU A 141 2.65 12.32 8.89
C GLU A 141 1.45 13.28 8.93
N THR A 142 1.67 14.56 8.60
CA THR A 142 0.60 15.57 8.53
C THR A 142 -0.44 15.18 7.49
N LEU A 143 -0.02 14.84 6.27
CA LEU A 143 -0.97 14.44 5.22
C LEU A 143 -1.71 13.14 5.57
N THR A 144 -1.03 12.17 6.19
CA THR A 144 -1.64 10.92 6.67
C THR A 144 -2.76 11.22 7.67
N THR A 145 -2.47 12.07 8.65
CA THR A 145 -3.43 12.46 9.70
C THR A 145 -4.65 13.13 9.09
N GLU A 146 -4.45 14.06 8.17
CA GLU A 146 -5.53 14.78 7.50
C GLU A 146 -6.38 13.87 6.62
N LEU A 147 -5.76 12.97 5.85
CA LEU A 147 -6.48 11.98 5.05
C LEU A 147 -7.31 11.05 5.94
N TYR A 148 -6.74 10.59 7.05
CA TYR A 148 -7.42 9.70 7.99
C TYR A 148 -8.60 10.38 8.68
N LEU A 149 -8.43 11.60 9.20
CA LEU A 149 -9.49 12.35 9.87
C LEU A 149 -10.65 12.70 8.91
N ARG A 150 -10.33 13.03 7.65
CA ARG A 150 -11.31 13.52 6.69
C ARG A 150 -12.08 12.41 5.97
N TYR A 151 -11.41 11.32 5.63
CA TYR A 151 -11.98 10.25 4.80
C TYR A 151 -12.21 8.94 5.57
N GLY A 152 -11.69 8.84 6.80
CA GLY A 152 -11.75 7.64 7.63
C GLY A 152 -10.91 6.49 7.06
N GLY A 153 -11.29 5.25 7.40
CA GLY A 153 -10.60 4.05 6.94
C GLY A 153 -9.54 3.58 7.92
N ASN A 154 -8.44 3.02 7.40
CA ASN A 154 -7.28 2.61 8.18
C ASN A 154 -6.20 3.70 8.06
N GLN A 155 -5.54 4.04 9.17
CA GLN A 155 -4.45 5.01 9.19
C GLN A 155 -3.26 4.56 8.33
N TYR A 156 -3.01 3.25 8.24
CA TYR A 156 -1.94 2.70 7.42
C TYR A 156 -2.21 2.91 5.92
N ASP A 157 -3.45 2.67 5.45
CA ASP A 157 -3.86 2.95 4.07
C ASP A 157 -3.76 4.46 3.77
N ALA A 158 -4.18 5.31 4.72
CA ALA A 158 -4.03 6.76 4.59
C ALA A 158 -2.55 7.17 4.43
N ARG A 159 -1.63 6.44 5.08
CA ARG A 159 -0.19 6.66 4.96
C ARG A 159 0.34 6.27 3.57
N HIS A 160 -0.11 5.14 3.01
CA HIS A 160 0.21 4.79 1.62
C HIS A 160 -0.25 5.87 0.64
N VAL A 161 -1.48 6.37 0.81
CA VAL A 161 -2.02 7.45 -0.03
C VAL A 161 -1.21 8.73 0.13
N ALA A 162 -0.83 9.11 1.35
CA ALA A 162 0.01 10.28 1.60
C ALA A 162 1.36 10.17 0.87
N ILE A 163 2.04 9.02 1.01
CA ILE A 163 3.35 8.79 0.40
C ILE A 163 3.27 8.77 -1.13
N ALA A 164 2.28 8.06 -1.68
CA ALA A 164 2.04 8.03 -3.12
C ALA A 164 1.78 9.46 -3.65
N ASN A 165 0.93 10.23 -2.96
CA ASN A 165 0.62 11.58 -3.36
C ASN A 165 1.85 12.50 -3.34
N ILE A 166 2.61 12.51 -2.25
CA ILE A 166 3.84 13.33 -2.16
C ILE A 166 4.88 12.88 -3.21
N SER A 167 4.87 11.61 -3.61
CA SER A 167 5.69 11.09 -4.72
C SER A 167 5.16 11.45 -6.11
N GLY A 168 4.07 12.20 -6.23
CA GLY A 168 3.45 12.57 -7.51
C GLY A 168 2.59 11.48 -8.14
N VAL A 169 2.19 10.45 -7.38
CA VAL A 169 1.47 9.28 -7.86
C VAL A 169 0.07 9.23 -7.26
N ASN A 170 -0.95 9.05 -8.10
CA ASN A 170 -2.34 8.78 -7.67
C ASN A 170 -2.88 7.43 -8.18
N ASN A 171 -2.04 6.63 -8.85
CA ASN A 171 -2.35 5.26 -9.24
C ASN A 171 -1.91 4.32 -8.13
N ILE A 172 -2.84 3.55 -7.55
CA ILE A 172 -2.56 2.60 -6.47
C ILE A 172 -2.92 1.18 -6.93
N LEU A 173 -1.98 0.24 -6.86
CA LEU A 173 -2.22 -1.19 -7.06
C LEU A 173 -2.50 -1.84 -5.71
N THR A 174 -3.72 -2.31 -5.49
CA THR A 174 -4.19 -2.89 -4.22
C THR A 174 -5.33 -3.87 -4.45
N GLN A 175 -5.59 -4.73 -3.48
CA GLN A 175 -6.83 -5.53 -3.43
C GLN A 175 -7.83 -4.97 -2.40
N ASP A 176 -7.47 -3.90 -1.68
CA ASP A 176 -8.33 -3.30 -0.67
C ASP A 176 -9.24 -2.21 -1.27
N GLY A 177 -10.56 -2.47 -1.24
CA GLY A 177 -11.57 -1.50 -1.66
C GLY A 177 -11.66 -0.25 -0.77
N GLY A 178 -11.03 -0.26 0.41
CA GLY A 178 -10.94 0.86 1.35
C GLY A 178 -10.32 2.11 0.72
N TYR A 179 -9.41 1.94 -0.24
CA TYR A 179 -8.77 3.05 -0.95
C TYR A 179 -9.76 3.91 -1.75
N LEU A 180 -10.93 3.38 -2.12
CA LEU A 180 -11.98 4.13 -2.83
C LEU A 180 -12.58 5.29 -2.00
N ARG A 181 -12.26 5.38 -0.70
CA ARG A 181 -12.70 6.46 0.20
C ARG A 181 -11.90 7.75 0.02
N TYR A 182 -10.65 7.64 -0.38
CA TYR A 182 -9.75 8.78 -0.53
C TYR A 182 -10.04 9.54 -1.83
N PRO A 183 -9.57 10.80 -1.95
CA PRO A 183 -9.88 11.61 -3.11
C PRO A 183 -8.94 11.38 -4.29
N SER A 184 -9.51 11.45 -5.50
CA SER A 184 -8.75 11.59 -6.75
C SER A 184 -7.73 10.48 -7.04
N LEU A 185 -7.95 9.26 -6.54
CA LEU A 185 -7.09 8.11 -6.85
C LEU A 185 -7.63 7.29 -8.03
N ASN A 186 -6.73 6.57 -8.67
CA ASN A 186 -6.99 5.52 -9.64
C ASN A 186 -6.57 4.19 -9.00
N ILE A 187 -7.54 3.35 -8.64
CA ILE A 187 -7.31 2.14 -7.85
C ILE A 187 -7.36 0.92 -8.75
N PHE A 188 -6.22 0.26 -8.94
CA PHE A 188 -6.07 -0.92 -9.78
C PHE A 188 -6.12 -2.17 -8.90
N GLY A 189 -6.99 -3.12 -9.22
CA GLY A 189 -7.08 -4.39 -8.51
C GLY A 189 -8.15 -5.32 -9.08
N ALA A 190 -8.34 -6.46 -8.43
CA ALA A 190 -9.22 -7.55 -8.88
C ALA A 190 -10.23 -8.02 -7.83
N SER A 191 -10.15 -7.47 -6.61
CA SER A 191 -11.10 -7.77 -5.54
C SER A 191 -12.53 -7.40 -5.93
N LYS A 192 -13.49 -8.09 -5.32
CA LYS A 192 -14.91 -7.95 -5.64
C LYS A 192 -15.37 -6.49 -5.58
N GLU A 193 -14.94 -5.77 -4.54
CA GLU A 193 -15.26 -4.37 -4.32
C GLU A 193 -14.75 -3.51 -5.47
N LEU A 194 -13.49 -3.67 -5.89
CA LEU A 194 -12.91 -2.90 -6.98
C LEU A 194 -13.60 -3.20 -8.32
N VAL A 195 -13.79 -4.47 -8.63
CA VAL A 195 -14.45 -4.91 -9.87
C VAL A 195 -15.89 -4.40 -9.95
N SER A 196 -16.64 -4.43 -8.83
CA SER A 196 -18.02 -3.92 -8.80
C SER A 196 -18.14 -2.42 -9.02
N ASN A 197 -17.07 -1.65 -8.81
CA ASN A 197 -17.04 -0.20 -9.02
C ASN A 197 -16.34 0.19 -10.35
N TYR A 198 -15.90 -0.79 -11.14
CA TYR A 198 -15.21 -0.54 -12.41
C TYR A 198 -16.19 -0.16 -13.52
N ASN A 199 -15.86 0.88 -14.26
CA ASN A 199 -16.57 1.26 -15.48
C ASN A 199 -15.56 1.31 -16.64
N MET A 200 -15.74 0.46 -17.65
CA MET A 200 -14.82 0.34 -18.78
C MET A 200 -14.58 1.65 -19.54
N ASN A 201 -15.55 2.57 -19.53
CA ASN A 201 -15.47 3.83 -20.26
C ASN A 201 -14.95 5.01 -19.42
N GLN A 202 -14.57 4.78 -18.15
CA GLN A 202 -14.08 5.86 -17.30
C GLN A 202 -12.63 6.23 -17.63
N SER A 203 -12.35 7.53 -17.61
CA SER A 203 -11.00 8.06 -17.74
C SER A 203 -10.35 8.18 -16.36
N PRO A 204 -9.01 8.06 -16.25
CA PRO A 204 -8.30 8.21 -15.00
C PRO A 204 -8.53 9.59 -14.40
N ASN A 205 -8.65 9.64 -13.07
CA ASN A 205 -8.60 10.89 -12.33
C ASN A 205 -7.25 11.57 -12.57
N PRO A 206 -7.23 12.88 -12.84
CA PRO A 206 -5.99 13.63 -12.91
C PRO A 206 -5.31 13.63 -11.54
N TYR A 207 -3.97 13.67 -11.55
CA TYR A 207 -3.22 13.84 -10.33
C TYR A 207 -3.56 15.18 -9.67
N LEU A 208 -3.88 15.14 -8.39
CA LEU A 208 -4.11 16.30 -7.54
C LEU A 208 -3.10 16.28 -6.40
N ASP A 209 -2.26 17.31 -6.33
CA ASP A 209 -1.33 17.50 -5.20
C ASP A 209 -2.12 17.88 -3.94
N LEU A 210 -2.30 16.91 -3.05
CA LEU A 210 -3.09 17.07 -1.84
C LEU A 210 -2.33 17.89 -0.80
N THR A 211 -0.99 17.91 -0.84
CA THR A 211 -0.17 18.70 0.09
C THR A 211 -0.51 20.18 -0.01
N ARG A 212 -0.65 20.71 -1.22
CA ARG A 212 -1.03 22.11 -1.45
C ARG A 212 -2.44 22.41 -0.96
N SER A 213 -3.39 21.50 -1.20
CA SER A 213 -4.79 21.73 -0.85
C SER A 213 -5.06 21.69 0.67
N ILE A 214 -4.22 20.97 1.42
CA ILE A 214 -4.38 20.73 2.85
C ILE A 214 -3.46 21.66 3.67
N LEU A 215 -2.17 21.77 3.31
CA LEU A 215 -1.19 22.60 4.04
C LEU A 215 -1.42 24.10 3.85
N HIS A 216 -1.94 24.56 2.70
CA HIS A 216 -2.31 25.98 2.55
C HIS A 216 -3.49 26.39 3.45
N LYS A 217 -4.28 25.44 3.94
CA LYS A 217 -5.42 25.74 4.81
C LYS A 217 -4.95 25.98 6.25
N GLU A 218 -4.01 25.18 6.75
CA GLU A 218 -3.40 25.38 8.06
C GLU A 218 -2.61 26.69 8.13
N PHE A 219 -1.84 27.02 7.08
CA PHE A 219 -1.09 28.28 7.04
C PHE A 219 -2.01 29.51 7.01
N ARG A 220 -3.21 29.41 6.41
CA ARG A 220 -4.22 30.48 6.45
C ARG A 220 -4.89 30.57 7.81
N GLU A 221 -5.26 29.44 8.40
CA GLU A 221 -5.91 29.41 9.72
C GLU A 221 -4.97 29.88 10.84
N GLU A 222 -3.67 29.68 10.70
CA GLU A 222 -2.64 30.19 11.62
C GLU A 222 -2.41 31.70 11.44
N LEU A 223 -2.31 32.20 10.19
CA LEU A 223 -2.27 33.63 9.90
C LEU A 223 -3.52 34.37 10.42
N ASP A 224 -4.70 33.78 10.24
CA ASP A 224 -5.95 34.38 10.69
C ASP A 224 -6.05 34.41 12.23
N ARG A 225 -5.44 33.45 12.94
CA ARG A 225 -5.33 33.46 14.41
C ARG A 225 -4.32 34.47 14.92
N GLU A 226 -3.21 34.68 14.20
CA GLU A 226 -2.21 35.70 14.55
C GLU A 226 -2.74 37.11 14.28
N ASN A 227 -3.48 37.32 13.19
CA ASN A 227 -4.09 38.60 12.85
C ASN A 227 -5.35 38.93 13.70
N ALA A 228 -5.88 37.96 14.44
CA ALA A 228 -7.02 38.14 15.36
C ALA A 228 -6.59 38.37 16.83
N LYS A 229 -5.29 38.42 17.12
CA LYS A 229 -4.71 38.83 18.41
C LYS A 229 -4.23 40.26 18.36
#